data_AF-A0A9D1FUN3-F1
#
_entry.id   AF-A0A9D1FUN3-F1
#
_cell.length_a   1.000
_cell.length_b   1.000
_cell.length_c   1.000
_cell.angle_alpha   90.00
_cell.angle_beta   90.00
_cell.angle_gamma   90.00
#
_symmetry.space_group_name_H-M   'P 1'
#
loop_
_entity.id
_entity.type
_entity.pdbx_description
1 polymer ?
#
loop_
_entity_poly.entity_id
_entity_poly.type
_entity_poly.pdbx_seq_one_letter_code
_entity_poly.pdbx_strand_id
1 'polypeptide(L)'
;MINFEGNNQLNNKITQLSLNKLEKILPNDKIDLMLKKLKARADFEMTDAGTFKPIVESITNHKPVIELGNISLSIKSTSNLNTAKERILEAAISTKSGEYKIEKNLAQGRREEILKFLNREDFSESFKRFLIDCSDDFEKKGLE
;
A
#
# COMPACT_ATOMS: atom_id res chain seq x y z
N MET A 1 8.81 44.80 -15.07
CA MET A 1 9.28 43.43 -14.82
C MET A 1 9.10 43.16 -13.34
N ILE A 2 8.21 42.22 -12.99
CA ILE A 2 7.88 41.90 -11.60
C ILE A 2 8.75 40.70 -11.22
N ASN A 3 9.74 40.90 -10.36
CA ASN A 3 10.53 39.82 -9.78
C ASN A 3 9.70 39.16 -8.66
N PHE A 4 9.19 37.96 -8.94
CA PHE A 4 8.63 37.08 -7.92
C PHE A 4 9.75 36.23 -7.33
N GLU A 5 10.42 36.73 -6.29
CA GLU A 5 11.19 35.89 -5.38
C GLU A 5 10.29 35.45 -4.23
N GLY A 6 9.39 34.52 -4.54
CA GLY A 6 8.68 33.74 -3.54
C GLY A 6 9.62 32.67 -3.02
N ASN A 7 10.35 32.97 -1.95
CA ASN A 7 11.06 31.97 -1.15
C ASN A 7 10.03 30.95 -0.61
N ASN A 8 9.88 29.82 -1.32
CA ASN A 8 9.28 28.61 -0.77
C ASN A 8 10.21 28.09 0.33
N GLN A 9 10.10 28.67 1.52
CA GLN A 9 10.45 27.97 2.74
C GLN A 9 9.48 26.79 2.86
N LEU A 10 9.87 25.67 2.26
CA LEU A 10 9.31 24.37 2.57
C LEU A 10 9.50 24.17 4.07
N ASN A 11 8.43 24.44 4.81
CA ASN A 11 8.31 24.18 6.22
C ASN A 11 8.72 22.73 6.49
N ASN A 12 9.93 22.55 7.02
CA ASN A 12 10.50 21.32 7.54
C ASN A 12 9.76 20.83 8.82
N LYS A 13 8.43 20.91 8.84
CA LYS A 13 7.56 20.43 9.92
C LYS A 13 6.72 19.20 9.54
N ILE A 14 6.84 18.69 8.31
CA ILE A 14 6.00 17.59 7.82
C ILE A 14 6.66 16.20 7.98
N THR A 15 7.95 16.10 8.30
CA THR A 15 8.72 14.85 8.20
C THR A 15 8.85 14.03 9.49
N GLN A 16 8.02 14.29 10.51
CA GLN A 16 7.99 13.48 11.75
C GLN A 16 6.56 13.26 12.27
N LEU A 17 5.58 13.00 11.39
CA LEU A 17 4.45 12.16 11.80
C LEU A 17 5.02 10.75 12.04
N SER A 18 5.52 10.59 13.27
CA SER A 18 6.38 9.49 13.70
C SER A 18 5.75 8.15 13.36
N LEU A 19 6.56 7.19 12.90
CA LEU A 19 6.22 5.77 12.82
C LEU A 19 5.50 5.24 14.10
N ASN A 20 5.67 5.92 15.24
CA ASN A 20 4.93 5.68 16.49
C ASN A 20 3.40 5.84 16.36
N LYS A 21 2.87 6.66 15.43
CA LYS A 21 1.41 6.71 15.14
C LYS A 21 0.98 5.39 14.50
N LEU A 22 1.77 4.87 13.54
CA LEU A 22 1.47 3.60 12.87
C LEU A 22 1.57 2.41 13.84
N GLU A 23 2.58 2.33 14.71
CA GLU A 23 2.68 1.23 15.70
C GLU A 23 1.47 1.18 16.66
N LYS A 24 0.92 2.35 17.01
CA LYS A 24 -0.32 2.46 17.77
C LYS A 24 -1.55 2.05 16.95
N ILE A 25 -1.52 2.27 15.64
CA ILE A 25 -2.57 1.97 14.66
C ILE A 25 -2.55 0.47 14.28
N LEU A 26 -1.53 0.02 13.57
CA LEU A 26 -1.33 -1.36 13.15
C LEU A 26 0.05 -1.85 13.62
N PRO A 27 0.14 -2.94 14.40
CA PRO A 27 1.43 -3.48 14.82
C PRO A 27 2.37 -3.69 13.61
N ASN A 28 3.57 -3.11 13.67
CA ASN A 28 4.53 -3.11 12.57
C ASN A 28 4.88 -4.52 12.08
N ASP A 29 4.94 -5.47 13.02
CA ASP A 29 5.16 -6.90 12.78
C ASP A 29 4.08 -7.53 11.88
N LYS A 30 2.81 -7.11 11.99
CA LYS A 30 1.74 -7.60 11.11
C LYS A 30 1.91 -7.10 9.68
N ILE A 31 2.27 -5.83 9.51
CA ILE A 31 2.54 -5.24 8.19
C ILE A 31 3.73 -5.97 7.56
N ASP A 32 4.84 -6.06 8.29
CA ASP A 32 6.06 -6.69 7.79
C ASP A 32 5.83 -8.17 7.46
N LEU A 33 5.02 -8.88 8.25
CA LEU A 33 4.60 -10.26 7.95
C LEU A 33 3.76 -10.34 6.67
N MET A 34 2.78 -9.45 6.48
CA MET A 34 1.96 -9.40 5.27
C MET A 34 2.82 -9.14 4.03
N LEU A 35 3.73 -8.16 4.09
CA LEU A 35 4.65 -7.85 3.00
C LEU A 35 5.59 -9.02 2.69
N LYS A 36 6.12 -9.68 3.73
CA LYS A 36 6.97 -10.87 3.58
C LYS A 36 6.22 -12.04 2.93
N LYS A 37 4.98 -12.30 3.34
CA LYS A 37 4.12 -13.34 2.75
C LYS A 37 3.83 -13.04 1.28
N LEU A 38 3.40 -11.81 0.99
CA LEU A 38 3.10 -11.39 -0.38
C LEU A 38 4.30 -11.58 -1.30
N LYS A 39 5.49 -11.15 -0.85
CA LYS A 39 6.75 -11.31 -1.57
C LYS A 39 7.09 -12.78 -1.81
N ALA A 40 7.08 -13.61 -0.77
CA ALA A 40 7.41 -15.03 -0.90
C ALA A 40 6.44 -15.76 -1.85
N ARG A 41 5.15 -15.42 -1.79
CA ARG A 41 4.14 -15.94 -2.72
C ARG A 41 4.35 -15.42 -4.13
N ALA A 42 4.70 -14.15 -4.31
CA ALA A 42 5.01 -13.59 -5.62
C ALA A 42 6.20 -14.30 -6.27
N ASP A 43 7.27 -14.55 -5.51
CA ASP A 43 8.46 -15.25 -6.00
C ASP A 43 8.14 -16.68 -6.46
N PHE A 44 7.28 -17.40 -5.72
CA PHE A 44 6.92 -18.79 -5.96
C PHE A 44 5.79 -19.01 -6.97
N GLU A 45 4.70 -18.24 -6.88
CA GLU A 45 3.46 -18.45 -7.62
C GLU A 45 3.41 -17.69 -8.95
N MET A 46 4.19 -16.60 -9.12
CA MET A 46 4.21 -15.88 -10.39
C MET A 46 5.07 -16.61 -11.40
N THR A 47 4.46 -17.02 -12.52
CA THR A 47 5.14 -17.67 -13.63
C THR A 47 5.09 -16.80 -14.88
N ASP A 48 6.10 -16.93 -15.75
CA ASP A 48 6.15 -16.21 -17.03
C ASP A 48 5.28 -16.85 -18.13
N ALA A 49 4.83 -18.08 -17.86
CA ALA A 49 3.96 -18.87 -18.72
C ALA A 49 2.84 -19.52 -17.90
N GLY A 50 1.69 -19.76 -18.54
CA GLY A 50 0.53 -20.43 -17.94
C GLY A 50 -0.49 -19.48 -17.32
N THR A 51 -1.44 -20.07 -16.60
CA THR A 51 -2.55 -19.37 -15.94
C THR A 51 -2.09 -18.82 -14.60
N PHE A 52 -2.26 -17.52 -14.39
CA PHE A 52 -1.98 -16.88 -13.12
C PHE A 52 -3.21 -16.81 -12.22
N LYS A 53 -3.04 -17.18 -10.95
CA LYS A 53 -4.02 -16.98 -9.89
C LYS A 53 -3.68 -15.71 -9.11
N PRO A 54 -4.64 -14.82 -8.83
CA PRO A 54 -4.39 -13.65 -8.01
C PRO A 54 -3.82 -14.01 -6.63
N ILE A 55 -2.80 -13.28 -6.22
CA ILE A 55 -2.20 -13.37 -4.89
C ILE A 55 -2.83 -12.24 -4.07
N VAL A 56 -3.36 -12.55 -2.90
CA VAL A 56 -3.98 -11.58 -2.00
C VAL A 56 -3.50 -11.86 -0.58
N GLU A 57 -3.01 -10.83 0.09
CA GLU A 57 -2.69 -10.84 1.52
C GLU A 57 -3.38 -9.64 2.17
N SER A 58 -3.97 -9.86 3.34
CA SER A 58 -4.75 -8.83 4.02
C SER A 58 -4.61 -8.89 5.53
N ILE A 59 -4.77 -7.73 6.14
CA ILE A 59 -4.87 -7.54 7.60
C ILE A 59 -6.17 -6.82 7.87
N THR A 60 -6.97 -7.36 8.78
CA THR A 60 -8.11 -6.64 9.36
C THR A 60 -7.67 -5.96 10.65
N ASN A 61 -7.88 -4.65 10.73
CA ASN A 61 -7.69 -3.91 11.96
C ASN A 61 -8.99 -3.92 12.79
N HIS A 62 -8.92 -4.48 13.99
CA HIS A 62 -10.07 -4.56 14.90
C HIS A 62 -10.04 -3.51 16.01
N LYS A 63 -9.03 -2.63 16.02
CA LYS A 63 -8.91 -1.65 17.10
C LYS A 63 -9.99 -0.56 16.96
N PRO A 64 -10.60 -0.12 18.06
CA PRO A 64 -11.79 0.73 18.01
C PRO A 64 -11.52 2.17 17.60
N VAL A 65 -10.33 2.71 17.87
CA VAL A 65 -9.99 4.14 17.78
C VAL A 65 -9.21 4.52 16.52
N ILE A 66 -9.22 3.66 15.50
CA ILE A 66 -8.38 3.78 14.32
C ILE A 66 -9.22 3.66 13.07
N GLU A 67 -9.10 4.64 12.18
CA GLU A 67 -9.92 4.72 10.98
C GLU A 67 -9.53 3.72 9.89
N LEU A 68 -8.36 3.10 9.98
CA LEU A 68 -8.00 2.00 9.08
C LEU A 68 -8.75 0.73 9.47
N GLY A 69 -9.54 0.17 8.55
CA GLY A 69 -10.20 -1.13 8.67
C GLY A 69 -9.41 -2.26 8.02
N ASN A 70 -9.84 -2.69 6.83
CA ASN A 70 -9.17 -3.73 6.06
C ASN A 70 -8.03 -3.14 5.23
N ILE A 71 -6.85 -3.73 5.33
CA ILE A 71 -5.69 -3.43 4.50
C ILE A 71 -5.42 -4.67 3.67
N SER A 72 -5.39 -4.53 2.35
CA SER A 72 -5.15 -5.62 1.41
C SER A 72 -4.11 -5.21 0.39
N LEU A 73 -3.20 -6.14 0.09
CA LEU A 73 -2.33 -6.08 -1.06
C LEU A 73 -2.65 -7.25 -1.99
N SER A 74 -2.84 -6.94 -3.26
CA SER A 74 -3.13 -7.94 -4.27
C SER A 74 -2.22 -7.81 -5.49
N ILE A 75 -1.82 -8.95 -6.04
CA ILE A 75 -1.21 -9.05 -7.36
C ILE A 75 -2.24 -9.73 -8.25
N LYS A 76 -2.78 -8.99 -9.22
CA LYS A 76 -3.85 -9.46 -10.12
C LYS A 76 -3.47 -9.25 -11.58
N SER A 77 -4.14 -9.96 -12.48
CA SER A 77 -3.97 -9.77 -13.92
C SER A 77 -4.44 -8.39 -14.35
N THR A 78 -3.75 -7.76 -15.31
CA THR A 78 -4.21 -6.50 -15.96
C THR A 78 -5.44 -6.73 -16.84
N SER A 79 -5.74 -7.99 -17.18
CA SER A 79 -6.89 -8.36 -18.00
C SER A 79 -7.68 -9.51 -17.36
N ASN A 80 -8.94 -9.65 -17.75
CA ASN A 80 -9.79 -10.77 -17.36
C ASN A 80 -9.27 -12.13 -17.90
N LEU A 81 -8.26 -12.12 -18.77
CA LEU A 81 -7.56 -13.31 -19.22
C LEU A 81 -6.42 -13.62 -18.26
N ASN A 82 -6.49 -14.79 -17.62
CA ASN A 82 -5.46 -15.27 -16.69
C ASN A 82 -4.13 -15.64 -17.38
N THR A 83 -4.05 -15.50 -18.72
CA THR A 83 -2.86 -15.70 -19.55
C THR A 83 -2.09 -14.41 -19.82
N ALA A 84 -2.58 -13.25 -19.35
CA ALA A 84 -1.83 -12.00 -19.49
C ALA A 84 -0.42 -12.19 -18.92
N LYS A 85 0.58 -11.47 -19.42
CA LYS A 85 1.92 -11.48 -18.79
C LYS A 85 2.10 -10.34 -17.80
N GLU A 86 1.29 -9.29 -17.95
CA GLU A 86 1.31 -8.12 -17.09
C GLU A 86 0.37 -8.28 -15.89
N ARG A 87 0.81 -7.73 -14.77
CA ARG A 87 0.17 -7.80 -13.47
C ARG A 87 0.13 -6.42 -12.85
N ILE A 88 -0.85 -6.22 -11.98
CA ILE A 88 -0.97 -5.01 -11.16
C ILE A 88 -0.76 -5.43 -9.72
N LEU A 89 0.17 -4.76 -9.04
CA LEU A 89 0.24 -4.72 -7.59
C LEU A 89 -0.65 -3.57 -7.10
N GLU A 90 -1.72 -3.91 -6.40
CA GLU A 90 -2.71 -2.96 -5.91
C GLU A 90 -2.82 -3.04 -4.39
N ALA A 91 -2.87 -1.87 -3.75
CA ALA A 91 -3.25 -1.73 -2.36
C ALA A 91 -4.71 -1.29 -2.24
N ALA A 92 -5.44 -1.91 -1.33
CA ALA A 92 -6.82 -1.60 -1.01
C ALA A 92 -6.95 -1.39 0.50
N ILE A 93 -7.32 -0.18 0.92
CA ILE A 93 -7.43 0.21 2.33
C ILE A 93 -8.83 0.75 2.56
N SER A 94 -9.57 0.14 3.49
CA SER A 94 -10.91 0.60 3.86
C SER A 94 -10.92 1.36 5.17
N THR A 95 -12.00 2.12 5.41
CA THR A 95 -12.39 2.51 6.75
C THR A 95 -12.75 1.28 7.59
N LYS A 96 -12.90 1.45 8.90
CA LYS A 96 -13.29 0.37 9.82
C LYS A 96 -14.73 -0.09 9.56
N SER A 97 -15.63 0.84 9.24
CA SER A 97 -16.98 0.52 8.72
C SER A 97 -16.95 -0.24 7.39
N GLY A 98 -15.90 -0.06 6.59
CA GLY A 98 -15.79 -0.61 5.24
C GLY A 98 -16.54 0.20 4.18
N GLU A 99 -17.21 1.28 4.56
CA GLU A 99 -18.00 2.13 3.66
C GLU A 99 -17.12 2.89 2.66
N TYR A 100 -15.91 3.27 3.08
CA TYR A 100 -14.97 3.97 2.23
C TYR A 100 -13.75 3.10 1.98
N LYS A 101 -13.26 3.16 0.75
CA LYS A 101 -12.11 2.39 0.31
C LYS A 101 -11.23 3.23 -0.61
N ILE A 102 -9.93 3.21 -0.34
CA ILE A 102 -8.89 3.74 -1.20
C ILE A 102 -8.25 2.55 -1.91
N GLU A 103 -8.26 2.58 -3.23
CA GLU A 103 -7.54 1.64 -4.09
C GLU A 103 -6.40 2.37 -4.80
N LYS A 104 -5.19 1.81 -4.74
CA LYS A 104 -4.00 2.41 -5.33
C LYS A 104 -3.17 1.37 -6.05
N ASN A 105 -2.95 1.60 -7.34
CA ASN A 105 -1.97 0.86 -8.12
C ASN A 105 -0.57 1.28 -7.66
N LEU A 106 0.17 0.36 -7.08
CA LEU A 106 1.53 0.58 -6.60
C LEU A 106 2.57 0.32 -7.69
N ALA A 107 2.33 -0.71 -8.50
CA ALA A 107 3.17 -1.06 -9.65
C ALA A 107 2.34 -1.84 -10.68
N GLN A 108 2.77 -1.77 -11.94
CA GLN A 108 2.25 -2.59 -13.02
C GLN A 108 3.42 -3.06 -13.87
N GLY A 109 3.38 -4.32 -14.29
CA GLY A 109 4.41 -4.88 -15.17
C GLY A 109 4.41 -6.38 -15.20
N ARG A 110 5.42 -6.95 -15.85
CA ARG A 110 5.72 -8.38 -15.84
C ARG A 110 6.25 -8.82 -14.48
N ARG A 111 6.42 -10.13 -14.31
CA ARG A 111 6.96 -10.75 -13.09
C ARG A 111 8.19 -10.03 -12.57
N GLU A 112 9.22 -9.87 -13.40
CA GLU A 112 10.48 -9.24 -12.98
C GLU A 112 10.30 -7.82 -12.47
N GLU A 113 9.39 -7.04 -13.06
CA GLU A 113 9.13 -5.64 -12.67
C GLU A 113 8.40 -5.57 -11.33
N ILE A 114 7.41 -6.44 -11.11
CA ILE A 114 6.70 -6.57 -9.83
C ILE A 114 7.65 -7.05 -8.73
N LEU A 115 8.46 -8.08 -9.01
CA LEU A 115 9.45 -8.58 -8.04
C LEU A 115 10.50 -7.53 -7.72
N LYS A 116 11.00 -6.80 -8.72
CA LYS A 116 11.93 -5.68 -8.51
C LYS A 116 11.33 -4.62 -7.61
N PHE A 117 10.05 -4.27 -7.82
CA PHE A 117 9.35 -3.31 -6.97
C PHE A 117 9.22 -3.81 -5.51
N LEU A 118 8.80 -5.05 -5.30
CA LEU A 118 8.67 -5.67 -3.96
C LEU A 118 10.02 -5.84 -3.24
N ASN A 119 11.12 -5.92 -3.99
CA ASN A 119 12.48 -6.07 -3.48
C ASN A 119 13.19 -4.73 -3.20
N ARG A 120 12.56 -3.58 -3.48
CA ARG A 120 13.16 -2.28 -3.12
C ARG A 120 13.34 -2.16 -1.62
N GLU A 121 14.49 -1.63 -1.20
CA GLU A 121 14.82 -1.42 0.22
C GLU A 121 13.80 -0.51 0.91
N ASP A 122 13.27 0.48 0.20
CA ASP A 122 12.32 1.48 0.71
C ASP A 122 10.85 1.06 0.61
N PHE A 123 10.53 -0.14 0.09
CA PHE A 123 9.14 -0.54 -0.15
C PHE A 123 8.32 -0.64 1.14
N SER A 124 8.86 -1.31 2.18
CA SER A 124 8.14 -1.45 3.46
C SER A 124 7.86 -0.09 4.09
N GLU A 125 8.87 0.79 4.13
CA GLU A 125 8.71 2.12 4.69
C GLU A 125 7.72 2.96 3.88
N SER A 126 7.82 2.93 2.56
CA SER A 126 6.90 3.65 1.66
C SER A 126 5.45 3.17 1.82
N PHE A 127 5.24 1.87 1.99
CA PHE A 127 3.91 1.31 2.22
C PHE A 127 3.37 1.73 3.60
N LYS A 128 4.21 1.69 4.65
CA LYS A 128 3.85 2.17 5.99
C LYS A 128 3.45 3.65 5.99
N ARG A 129 4.19 4.50 5.28
CA ARG A 129 3.84 5.93 5.09
C ARG A 129 2.51 6.10 4.37
N PHE A 130 2.28 5.33 3.31
CA PHE A 130 0.99 5.35 2.60
C PHE A 130 -0.19 4.99 3.51
N LEU A 131 -0.03 4.03 4.44
CA LEU A 131 -1.08 3.73 5.42
C LEU A 131 -1.37 4.90 6.38
N ILE A 132 -0.33 5.64 6.78
CA ILE A 132 -0.49 6.85 7.60
C ILE A 132 -1.28 7.90 6.81
N ASP A 133 -0.92 8.13 5.56
CA ASP A 133 -1.62 9.09 4.69
C ASP A 133 -3.10 8.72 4.51
N CYS A 134 -3.42 7.43 4.34
CA CYS A 134 -4.80 6.96 4.29
C CYS A 134 -5.54 7.21 5.61
N SER A 135 -4.90 6.94 6.75
CA SER A 135 -5.51 7.18 8.07
C SER A 135 -5.82 8.66 8.27
N ASP A 136 -4.90 9.54 7.90
CA ASP A 136 -5.08 11.00 8.02
C ASP A 136 -6.16 11.51 7.05
N ASP A 137 -6.31 10.92 5.87
CA ASP A 137 -7.39 11.25 4.92
C ASP A 137 -8.78 10.86 5.46
N PHE A 138 -8.90 9.67 6.04
CA PHE A 138 -10.15 9.24 6.69
C PHE A 138 -10.51 10.13 7.88
N GLU A 139 -9.54 10.45 8.74
CA GLU A 139 -9.71 11.34 9.89
C GLU A 139 -10.19 12.74 9.46
N LYS A 140 -9.55 13.34 8.43
CA LYS A 140 -9.94 14.67 7.92
C LYS A 140 -11.34 14.72 7.32
N LYS A 141 -11.80 13.60 6.75
CA LYS A 141 -13.14 13.50 6.15
C LYS A 141 -14.21 13.12 7.16
N GLY A 142 -13.84 12.84 8.42
CA GLY A 142 -14.77 12.37 9.45
C GLY A 142 -15.34 10.99 9.13
N LEU A 143 -14.55 10.12 8.52
CA LEU A 143 -14.95 8.79 8.09
C LEU A 143 -14.45 7.75 9.09
N GLU A 144 -15.37 7.15 9.84
CA GLU A 144 -15.12 6.04 10.79
C GLU A 144 -15.51 4.68 10.19
#